data_AF-A0A539DYV4-F1
#
_entry.id   AF-A0A539DYV4-F1
#
_cell.length_a   1.000
_cell.length_b   1.000
_cell.length_c   1.000
_cell.angle_alpha   90.00
_cell.angle_beta   90.00
_cell.angle_gamma   90.00
#
_symmetry.space_group_name_H-M   'P 1'
#
loop_
_entity.id
_entity.type
_entity.pdbx_description
1 polymer ?
#
loop_
_entity_poly.entity_id
_entity_poly.type
_entity_poly.pdbx_seq_one_letter_code
_entity_poly.pdbx_strand_id
1 'polypeptide(L)'
;MSLDPEMRAIDGIRAALGEQAEAIAFNWQGTIDHLDPESLHDLRVGVRRSRTILGQGKRVLSPLITAHAREWFGWLGALTGPARDLDVHLIEWRDDSGSLGANAIAALEPVRMLLERRCLLAHATLGGQLRSAVAEAPMIAWQTWLAEPIAADSSGAHAERPLGVLVARRIERAQATLVDRGRLIDPGTVAEQLHDLRKDAKTLRYLLECFRSLLPDDARTDVVRRLKSLQDNLGEH
;
A
#
# COMPACT_ATOMS: atom_id res chain seq x y z
N MET A 1 9.90 -3.34 -13.71
CA MET A 1 10.14 -2.11 -14.48
C MET A 1 11.56 -1.61 -14.27
N SER A 2 12.31 -1.32 -15.35
CA SER A 2 13.60 -0.63 -15.26
C SER A 2 13.37 0.88 -15.34
N LEU A 3 13.97 1.66 -14.44
CA LEU A 3 13.87 3.12 -14.42
C LEU A 3 15.25 3.71 -14.69
N ASP A 4 15.29 4.82 -15.42
CA ASP A 4 16.53 5.56 -15.66
C ASP A 4 16.63 6.71 -14.63
N PRO A 5 17.73 6.83 -13.86
CA PRO A 5 17.89 7.92 -12.91
C PRO A 5 17.88 9.32 -13.54
N GLU A 6 18.25 9.45 -14.82
CA GLU A 6 18.30 10.73 -15.53
C GLU A 6 16.99 11.08 -16.24
N MET A 7 16.01 10.16 -16.29
CA MET A 7 14.71 10.49 -16.85
C MET A 7 14.01 11.57 -16.02
N ARG A 8 13.08 12.29 -16.65
CA ARG A 8 12.28 13.30 -15.96
C ARG A 8 11.49 12.64 -14.84
N ALA A 9 11.45 13.30 -13.68
CA ALA A 9 10.76 12.80 -12.51
C ALA A 9 9.29 12.48 -12.79
N ILE A 10 8.61 13.27 -13.62
CA ILE A 10 7.21 12.99 -13.97
C ILE A 10 7.04 11.67 -14.72
N ASP A 11 7.94 11.37 -15.66
CA ASP A 11 7.90 10.11 -16.41
C ASP A 11 8.14 8.93 -15.46
N GLY A 12 9.13 9.03 -14.57
CA GLY A 12 9.44 7.98 -13.60
C GLY A 12 8.35 7.76 -12.54
N ILE A 13 7.74 8.83 -12.03
CA ILE A 13 6.62 8.74 -11.09
C ILE A 13 5.39 8.11 -11.77
N ARG A 14 5.07 8.50 -13.01
CA ARG A 14 3.96 7.92 -13.78
C ARG A 14 4.22 6.45 -14.07
N ALA A 15 5.44 6.07 -14.45
CA ALA A 15 5.80 4.68 -14.69
C ALA A 15 5.63 3.83 -13.41
N ALA A 16 6.08 4.32 -12.26
CA ALA A 16 5.89 3.62 -10.98
C ALA A 16 4.41 3.49 -10.58
N LEU A 17 3.59 4.51 -10.84
CA LEU A 17 2.14 4.45 -10.65
C LEU A 17 1.44 3.51 -11.63
N GLY A 18 1.93 3.42 -12.87
CA GLY A 18 1.51 2.47 -13.89
C GLY A 18 1.66 1.03 -13.44
N GLU A 19 2.86 0.65 -12.95
CA GLU A 19 3.11 -0.69 -12.40
C GLU A 19 2.11 -1.05 -11.27
N GLN A 20 1.75 -0.08 -10.42
CA GLN A 20 0.75 -0.33 -9.37
C GLN A 20 -0.67 -0.42 -9.92
N ALA A 21 -1.02 0.39 -10.93
CA ALA A 21 -2.32 0.34 -11.57
C ALA A 21 -2.55 -0.99 -12.30
N GLU A 22 -1.52 -1.54 -12.94
CA GLU A 22 -1.53 -2.88 -13.54
C GLU A 22 -1.74 -3.95 -12.48
N ALA A 23 -1.01 -3.91 -11.36
CA ALA A 23 -1.17 -4.85 -10.26
C ALA A 23 -2.57 -4.82 -9.63
N ILE A 24 -3.15 -3.62 -9.48
CA ILE A 24 -4.53 -3.45 -8.98
C ILE A 24 -5.52 -4.04 -9.97
N ALA A 25 -5.38 -3.75 -11.26
CA ALA A 25 -6.30 -4.24 -12.29
C ALA A 25 -6.21 -5.76 -12.44
N PHE A 26 -5.01 -6.34 -12.39
CA PHE A 26 -4.80 -7.78 -12.44
C PHE A 26 -5.55 -8.52 -11.31
N ASN A 27 -5.53 -7.96 -10.11
CA ASN A 27 -6.16 -8.55 -8.93
C ASN A 27 -7.64 -8.14 -8.74
N TRP A 28 -8.18 -7.28 -9.62
CA TRP A 28 -9.53 -6.73 -9.49
C TRP A 28 -10.59 -7.82 -9.54
N GLN A 29 -10.55 -8.64 -10.59
CA GLN A 29 -11.55 -9.69 -10.79
C GLN A 29 -11.41 -10.80 -9.73
N GLY A 30 -10.18 -11.20 -9.38
CA GLY A 30 -9.95 -12.19 -8.31
C GLY A 30 -10.48 -11.72 -6.94
N THR A 31 -10.38 -10.42 -6.66
CA THR A 31 -10.98 -9.81 -5.46
C THR A 31 -12.51 -9.87 -5.49
N ILE A 32 -13.10 -9.60 -6.66
CA ILE A 32 -14.55 -9.63 -6.87
C ILE A 32 -15.10 -11.06 -6.70
N ASP A 33 -14.38 -12.05 -7.23
CA ASP A 33 -14.81 -13.45 -7.22
C ASP A 33 -14.49 -14.15 -5.90
N HIS A 34 -13.61 -13.58 -5.08
CA HIS A 34 -13.20 -14.08 -3.76
C HIS A 34 -12.78 -15.56 -3.81
N LEU A 35 -11.99 -15.92 -4.83
CA LEU A 35 -11.45 -17.28 -4.99
C LEU A 35 -10.16 -17.51 -4.21
N ASP A 36 -9.37 -16.45 -4.04
CA ASP A 36 -8.10 -16.45 -3.32
C ASP A 36 -7.96 -15.14 -2.50
N PRO A 37 -7.82 -15.21 -1.17
CA PRO A 37 -7.57 -14.04 -0.32
C PRO A 37 -6.34 -13.22 -0.73
N GLU A 38 -5.40 -13.82 -1.46
CA GLU A 38 -4.21 -13.13 -1.94
C GLU A 38 -4.53 -12.09 -3.02
N SER A 39 -5.61 -12.27 -3.80
CA SER A 39 -6.05 -11.25 -4.76
C SER A 39 -6.38 -9.93 -4.07
N LEU A 40 -7.15 -9.98 -2.97
CA LEU A 40 -7.45 -8.79 -2.17
C LEU A 40 -6.19 -8.24 -1.48
N HIS A 41 -5.29 -9.12 -1.02
CA HIS A 41 -4.01 -8.72 -0.46
C HIS A 41 -3.21 -7.84 -1.43
N ASP A 42 -2.96 -8.36 -2.64
CA ASP A 42 -2.12 -7.74 -3.65
C ASP A 42 -2.74 -6.47 -4.23
N LEU A 43 -4.06 -6.47 -4.45
CA LEU A 43 -4.79 -5.25 -4.81
C LEU A 43 -4.53 -4.15 -3.76
N ARG A 44 -4.64 -4.47 -2.47
CA ARG A 44 -4.38 -3.53 -1.38
C ARG A 44 -2.91 -3.12 -1.29
N VAL A 45 -1.97 -4.00 -1.62
CA VAL A 45 -0.54 -3.65 -1.74
C VAL A 45 -0.36 -2.58 -2.82
N GLY A 46 -0.92 -2.78 -4.01
CA GLY A 46 -0.91 -1.81 -5.10
C GLY A 46 -1.49 -0.45 -4.67
N VAL A 47 -2.66 -0.44 -4.03
CA VAL A 47 -3.29 0.79 -3.52
C VAL A 47 -2.40 1.53 -2.53
N ARG A 48 -1.77 0.83 -1.56
CA ARG A 48 -0.87 1.45 -0.58
C ARG A 48 0.40 2.03 -1.22
N ARG A 49 0.97 1.31 -2.21
CA ARG A 49 2.12 1.79 -2.98
C ARG A 49 1.77 3.01 -3.81
N SER A 50 0.63 3.02 -4.50
CA SER A 50 0.11 4.20 -5.22
C SER A 50 -0.01 5.41 -4.31
N ARG A 51 -0.63 5.27 -3.12
CA ARG A 51 -0.75 6.35 -2.13
C ARG A 51 0.61 6.87 -1.67
N THR A 52 1.58 5.99 -1.52
CA THR A 52 2.95 6.35 -1.14
C THR A 52 3.62 7.14 -2.26
N ILE A 53 3.60 6.63 -3.49
CA ILE A 53 4.18 7.29 -4.65
C ILE A 53 3.53 8.67 -4.86
N LEU A 54 2.20 8.79 -4.76
CA LEU A 54 1.51 10.09 -4.84
C LEU A 54 1.92 11.07 -3.73
N GLY A 55 2.15 10.58 -2.51
CA GLY A 55 2.67 11.41 -1.41
C GLY A 55 4.09 11.92 -1.69
N GLN A 56 4.94 11.08 -2.25
CA GLN A 56 6.36 11.37 -2.52
C GLN A 56 6.56 12.15 -3.83
N GLY A 57 5.62 12.01 -4.77
CA GLY A 57 5.49 12.75 -6.01
C GLY A 57 4.93 14.17 -5.84
N LYS A 58 4.75 14.66 -4.61
CA LYS A 58 4.32 16.05 -4.37
C LYS A 58 5.26 17.02 -5.09
N ARG A 59 4.67 17.94 -5.86
CA ARG A 59 5.33 18.91 -6.76
C ARG A 59 5.88 18.32 -8.06
N VAL A 60 5.81 17.01 -8.29
CA VAL A 60 6.12 16.40 -9.60
C VAL A 60 4.87 16.40 -10.47
N LEU A 61 3.77 15.89 -9.92
CA LEU A 61 2.44 15.99 -10.51
C LEU A 61 1.78 17.30 -10.08
N SER A 62 0.85 17.78 -10.90
CA SER A 62 0.05 18.95 -10.54
C SER A 62 -0.79 18.67 -9.29
N PRO A 63 -1.11 19.71 -8.49
CA PRO A 63 -1.92 19.54 -7.28
C PRO A 63 -3.29 18.92 -7.55
N LEU A 64 -3.91 19.25 -8.69
CA LEU A 64 -5.23 18.75 -9.08
C LEU A 64 -5.21 17.23 -9.29
N ILE A 65 -4.32 16.73 -10.14
CA ILE A 65 -4.16 15.28 -10.39
C ILE A 65 -3.81 14.55 -9.10
N THR A 66 -2.89 15.11 -8.32
CA THR A 66 -2.46 14.51 -7.04
C THR A 66 -3.63 14.40 -6.06
N ALA A 67 -4.45 15.44 -5.92
CA ALA A 67 -5.57 15.45 -4.99
C ALA A 67 -6.64 14.42 -5.41
N HIS A 68 -7.04 14.44 -6.68
CA HIS A 68 -8.06 13.53 -7.21
C HIS A 68 -7.65 12.06 -7.06
N ALA A 69 -6.41 11.72 -7.43
CA ALA A 69 -5.90 10.36 -7.29
C ALA A 69 -5.82 9.92 -5.82
N ARG A 70 -5.38 10.81 -4.91
CA ARG A 70 -5.28 10.49 -3.47
C ARG A 70 -6.63 10.26 -2.82
N GLU A 71 -7.65 11.03 -3.21
CA GLU A 71 -9.03 10.84 -2.78
C GLU A 71 -9.52 9.47 -3.22
N TRP A 72 -9.39 9.16 -4.51
CA TRP A 72 -9.80 7.89 -5.08
C TRP A 72 -9.13 6.68 -4.43
N PHE A 73 -7.79 6.66 -4.35
CA PHE A 73 -7.07 5.57 -3.67
C PHE A 73 -7.34 5.52 -2.15
N GLY A 74 -7.77 6.64 -1.54
CA GLY A 74 -8.24 6.67 -0.16
C GLY A 74 -9.56 5.96 0.01
N TRP A 75 -10.52 6.27 -0.85
CA TRP A 75 -11.79 5.58 -0.91
C TRP A 75 -11.60 4.08 -1.15
N LEU A 76 -10.80 3.69 -2.15
CA LEU A 76 -10.58 2.28 -2.49
C LEU A 76 -9.87 1.52 -1.36
N GLY A 77 -8.92 2.17 -0.67
CA GLY A 77 -8.25 1.61 0.50
C GLY A 77 -9.19 1.38 1.69
N ALA A 78 -10.16 2.29 1.90
CA ALA A 78 -11.17 2.17 2.93
C ALA A 78 -12.22 1.10 2.59
N LEU A 79 -12.69 1.07 1.34
CA LEU A 79 -13.62 0.06 0.84
C LEU A 79 -13.10 -1.37 1.04
N THR A 80 -11.82 -1.59 0.74
CA THR A 80 -11.17 -2.91 0.81
C THR A 80 -10.72 -3.30 2.22
N GLY A 81 -10.80 -2.41 3.21
CA GLY A 81 -10.34 -2.64 4.58
C GLY A 81 -11.08 -3.76 5.30
N PRO A 82 -12.41 -3.64 5.50
CA PRO A 82 -13.18 -4.57 6.32
C PRO A 82 -13.06 -6.04 5.89
N ALA A 83 -13.12 -6.32 4.58
CA ALA A 83 -12.97 -7.69 4.07
C ALA A 83 -11.56 -8.24 4.35
N ARG A 84 -10.51 -7.42 4.13
CA ARG A 84 -9.14 -7.86 4.39
C ARG A 84 -8.86 -8.07 5.87
N ASP A 85 -9.41 -7.24 6.74
CA ASP A 85 -9.21 -7.39 8.19
C ASP A 85 -9.82 -8.72 8.66
N LEU A 86 -10.96 -9.12 8.11
CA LEU A 86 -11.58 -10.43 8.36
C LEU A 86 -10.77 -11.60 7.78
N ASP A 87 -10.18 -11.45 6.58
CA ASP A 87 -9.27 -12.46 6.03
C ASP A 87 -8.08 -12.70 6.97
N VAL A 88 -7.47 -11.61 7.46
CA VAL A 88 -6.33 -11.67 8.38
C VAL A 88 -6.73 -12.37 9.66
N HIS A 89 -7.86 -12.01 10.27
CA HIS A 89 -8.34 -12.68 11.48
C HIS A 89 -8.59 -14.18 11.28
N LEU A 90 -9.12 -14.60 10.13
CA LEU A 90 -9.34 -16.02 9.84
C LEU A 90 -8.02 -16.78 9.60
N ILE A 91 -7.03 -16.13 8.98
CA ILE A 91 -5.67 -16.67 8.81
C ILE A 91 -5.01 -16.84 10.18
N GLU A 92 -4.97 -15.78 10.99
CA GLU A 92 -4.39 -15.78 12.34
C GLU A 92 -5.09 -16.81 13.24
N TRP A 93 -6.43 -16.92 13.17
CA TRP A 93 -7.17 -17.94 13.91
C TRP A 93 -6.67 -19.35 13.61
N ARG A 94 -6.46 -19.69 12.34
CA ARG A 94 -5.97 -21.01 11.93
C ARG A 94 -4.54 -21.24 12.43
N ASP A 95 -3.70 -20.23 12.39
CA ASP A 95 -2.28 -20.35 12.72
C ASP A 95 -2.06 -20.39 14.25
N ASP A 96 -2.86 -19.66 15.04
CA ASP A 96 -2.73 -19.56 16.50
C ASP A 96 -3.56 -20.58 17.29
N SER A 97 -4.67 -21.08 16.73
CA SER A 97 -5.57 -22.01 17.45
C SER A 97 -4.93 -23.35 17.81
N GLY A 98 -3.82 -23.74 17.16
CA GLY A 98 -3.05 -24.93 17.50
C GLY A 98 -2.41 -24.88 18.89
N SER A 99 -2.24 -23.69 19.47
CA SER A 99 -1.74 -23.49 20.85
C SER A 99 -2.83 -23.67 21.92
N LEU A 100 -4.11 -23.69 21.52
CA LEU A 100 -5.25 -23.80 22.41
C LEU A 100 -5.58 -25.28 22.68
N GLY A 101 -5.97 -25.61 23.91
CA GLY A 101 -6.50 -26.93 24.23
C GLY A 101 -7.84 -27.20 23.53
N ALA A 102 -8.13 -28.47 23.23
CA ALA A 102 -9.33 -28.89 22.47
C ALA A 102 -10.66 -28.32 23.00
N ASN A 103 -10.80 -28.18 24.33
CA ASN A 103 -11.99 -27.59 24.94
C ASN A 103 -12.15 -26.10 24.64
N ALA A 104 -11.04 -25.34 24.59
CA ALA A 104 -11.06 -23.93 24.24
C ALA A 104 -11.40 -23.74 22.76
N ILE A 105 -10.84 -24.58 21.87
CA ILE A 105 -11.19 -24.59 20.45
C ILE A 105 -12.70 -24.85 20.27
N ALA A 106 -13.24 -25.88 20.91
CA ALA A 106 -14.66 -26.21 20.83
C ALA A 106 -15.56 -25.07 21.37
N ALA A 107 -15.16 -24.42 22.46
CA ALA A 107 -15.91 -23.28 23.01
C ALA A 107 -15.90 -22.05 22.11
N LEU A 108 -14.85 -21.88 21.30
CA LEU A 108 -14.65 -20.75 20.40
C LEU A 108 -15.22 -20.97 18.99
N GLU A 109 -15.66 -22.18 18.68
CA GLU A 109 -16.25 -22.53 17.39
C GLU A 109 -17.40 -21.60 16.93
N PRO A 110 -18.34 -21.16 17.81
CA PRO A 110 -19.36 -20.19 17.41
C PRO A 110 -18.80 -18.84 16.96
N VAL A 111 -17.67 -18.42 17.51
CA VAL A 111 -16.97 -17.18 17.12
C VAL A 111 -16.35 -17.34 15.74
N ARG A 112 -15.71 -18.48 15.48
CA ARG A 112 -15.16 -18.83 14.17
C ARG A 112 -16.23 -18.79 13.09
N MET A 113 -17.36 -19.47 13.32
CA MET A 113 -18.50 -19.46 12.39
C MET A 113 -19.06 -18.05 12.13
N LEU A 114 -19.10 -17.20 13.17
CA LEU A 114 -19.52 -15.81 13.03
C LEU A 114 -18.54 -15.00 12.17
N LEU A 115 -17.23 -15.18 12.37
CA LEU A 115 -16.18 -14.52 11.58
C LEU A 115 -16.25 -14.95 10.11
N GLU A 116 -16.39 -16.24 9.82
CA GLU A 116 -16.56 -16.76 8.46
C GLU A 116 -17.77 -16.14 7.77
N ARG A 117 -18.91 -16.09 8.46
CA ARG A 117 -20.13 -15.47 7.92
C ARG A 117 -19.93 -13.98 7.63
N ARG A 118 -19.27 -13.25 8.54
CA ARG A 118 -18.96 -11.82 8.33
C ARG A 118 -18.01 -11.62 7.17
N CYS A 119 -17.00 -12.49 7.04
CA CYS A 119 -16.04 -12.44 5.94
C CYS A 119 -16.74 -12.61 4.58
N LEU A 120 -17.59 -13.64 4.44
CA LEU A 120 -18.38 -13.86 3.24
C LEU A 120 -19.27 -12.66 2.87
N LEU A 121 -19.96 -12.07 3.85
CA LEU A 121 -20.80 -10.88 3.63
C LEU A 121 -19.97 -9.65 3.25
N ALA A 122 -18.81 -9.45 3.87
CA ALA A 122 -17.91 -8.35 3.57
C ALA A 122 -17.37 -8.45 2.14
N HIS A 123 -16.95 -9.64 1.71
CA HIS A 123 -16.51 -9.90 0.33
C HIS A 123 -17.64 -9.76 -0.69
N ALA A 124 -18.85 -10.25 -0.37
CA ALA A 124 -20.01 -10.04 -1.25
C ALA A 124 -20.33 -8.54 -1.41
N THR A 125 -20.26 -7.77 -0.33
CA THR A 125 -20.46 -6.32 -0.34
C THR A 125 -19.37 -5.63 -1.15
N LEU A 126 -18.09 -5.99 -0.91
CA LEU A 126 -16.94 -5.48 -1.64
C LEU A 126 -17.06 -5.76 -3.14
N GLY A 127 -17.34 -7.01 -3.52
CA GLY A 127 -17.52 -7.40 -4.93
C GLY A 127 -18.66 -6.66 -5.61
N GLY A 128 -19.76 -6.38 -4.91
CA GLY A 128 -20.84 -5.52 -5.43
C GLY A 128 -20.40 -4.07 -5.66
N GLN A 129 -19.60 -3.50 -4.75
CA GLN A 129 -19.07 -2.13 -4.88
C GLN A 129 -18.03 -2.02 -5.99
N LEU A 130 -17.14 -3.02 -6.13
CA LEU A 130 -16.10 -3.03 -7.18
C LEU A 130 -16.68 -3.20 -8.60
N ARG A 131 -17.84 -3.84 -8.75
CA ARG A 131 -18.60 -3.90 -10.01
C ARG A 131 -19.37 -2.62 -10.34
N SER A 132 -19.38 -1.63 -9.44
CA SER A 132 -20.12 -0.39 -9.67
C SER A 132 -19.32 0.56 -10.58
N ALA A 133 -20.03 1.37 -11.36
CA ALA A 133 -19.40 2.42 -12.16
C ALA A 133 -18.62 3.44 -11.30
N VAL A 134 -19.02 3.62 -10.03
CA VAL A 134 -18.28 4.45 -9.05
C VAL A 134 -16.88 3.90 -8.81
N ALA A 135 -16.69 2.58 -8.92
CA ALA A 135 -15.39 1.95 -8.76
C ALA A 135 -14.59 1.81 -10.05
N GLU A 136 -15.23 1.40 -11.14
CA GLU A 136 -14.55 1.11 -12.40
C GLU A 136 -14.15 2.39 -13.15
N ALA A 137 -15.03 3.40 -13.20
CA ALA A 137 -14.77 4.58 -14.02
C ALA A 137 -13.53 5.37 -13.59
N PRO A 138 -13.28 5.63 -12.28
CA PRO A 138 -12.05 6.29 -11.86
C PRO A 138 -10.79 5.46 -12.14
N MET A 139 -10.88 4.12 -12.04
CA MET A 139 -9.76 3.23 -12.34
C MET A 139 -9.40 3.27 -13.83
N ILE A 140 -10.40 3.21 -14.72
CA ILE A 140 -10.23 3.34 -16.16
C ILE A 140 -9.63 4.71 -16.50
N ALA A 141 -10.22 5.80 -15.98
CA ALA A 141 -9.73 7.16 -16.20
C ALA A 141 -8.27 7.32 -15.73
N TRP A 142 -7.92 6.71 -14.60
CA TRP A 142 -6.55 6.73 -14.09
C TRP A 142 -5.57 5.98 -15.00
N GLN A 143 -5.94 4.79 -15.49
CA GLN A 143 -5.12 4.03 -16.44
C GLN A 143 -4.95 4.76 -17.77
N THR A 144 -6.02 5.38 -18.29
CA THR A 144 -5.98 6.21 -19.48
C THR A 144 -5.01 7.39 -19.30
N TRP A 145 -5.15 8.14 -18.20
CA TRP A 145 -4.24 9.25 -17.89
C TRP A 145 -2.78 8.81 -17.76
N LEU A 146 -2.51 7.60 -17.27
CA LEU A 146 -1.14 7.04 -17.19
C LEU A 146 -0.56 6.66 -18.56
N ALA A 147 -1.41 6.22 -19.50
CA ALA A 147 -0.99 5.78 -20.83
C ALA A 147 -0.84 6.93 -21.83
N GLU A 148 -1.59 8.03 -21.65
CA GLU A 148 -1.58 9.17 -22.57
C GLU A 148 -0.30 10.04 -22.43
N PRO A 149 0.04 10.86 -23.44
CA PRO A 149 1.08 11.88 -23.29
C PRO A 149 0.79 12.85 -22.13
N ILE A 150 1.85 13.36 -21.50
CA ILE A 150 1.71 14.32 -20.39
C ILE A 150 1.09 15.62 -20.90
N ALA A 151 -0.13 15.93 -20.45
CA ALA A 151 -0.73 17.24 -20.66
C ALA A 151 0.05 18.34 -19.93
N ALA A 152 0.13 19.53 -20.52
CA ALA A 152 0.97 20.62 -19.99
C ALA A 152 0.60 21.05 -18.56
N ASP A 153 -0.67 20.91 -18.18
CA ASP A 153 -1.23 21.25 -16.87
C ASP A 153 -1.09 20.12 -15.82
N SER A 154 -0.61 18.94 -16.23
CA SER A 154 -0.38 17.79 -15.35
C SER A 154 0.96 17.88 -14.61
N SER A 155 1.84 18.80 -15.00
CA SER A 155 3.19 18.96 -14.46
C SER A 155 3.27 19.90 -13.26
N GLY A 156 4.01 19.50 -12.24
CA GLY A 156 4.38 20.35 -11.11
C GLY A 156 5.80 20.93 -11.23
N ALA A 157 6.18 21.77 -10.27
CA ALA A 157 7.48 22.49 -10.24
C ALA A 157 8.73 21.60 -10.27
N HIS A 158 8.60 20.30 -10.00
CA HIS A 158 9.69 19.32 -9.98
C HIS A 158 9.57 18.27 -11.08
N ALA A 159 8.63 18.42 -12.02
CA ALA A 159 8.37 17.46 -13.09
C ALA A 159 9.62 17.13 -13.92
N GLU A 160 10.38 18.16 -14.28
CA GLU A 160 11.56 18.08 -15.17
C GLU A 160 12.87 17.74 -14.43
N ARG A 161 12.84 17.54 -13.11
CA ARG A 161 14.06 17.18 -12.37
C ARG A 161 14.48 15.74 -12.70
N PRO A 162 15.79 15.39 -12.62
CA PRO A 162 16.22 14.01 -12.70
C PRO A 162 15.55 13.15 -11.62
N LEU A 163 14.99 12.02 -12.02
CA LEU A 163 14.27 11.11 -11.14
C LEU A 163 15.14 10.62 -9.98
N GLY A 164 16.38 10.21 -10.25
CA GLY A 164 17.30 9.68 -9.25
C GLY A 164 17.56 10.65 -8.11
N VAL A 165 17.84 11.92 -8.43
CA VAL A 165 18.05 12.99 -7.45
C VAL A 165 16.79 13.23 -6.60
N LEU A 166 15.62 13.17 -7.21
CA LEU A 166 14.36 13.32 -6.48
C LEU A 166 14.15 12.14 -5.52
N VAL A 167 14.24 10.91 -6.02
CA VAL A 167 13.99 9.67 -5.27
C VAL A 167 14.97 9.54 -4.10
N ALA A 168 16.26 9.78 -4.32
CA ALA A 168 17.28 9.77 -3.26
C ALA A 168 16.90 10.72 -2.12
N ARG A 169 16.54 11.97 -2.43
CA ARG A 169 16.10 12.96 -1.43
C ARG A 169 14.80 12.55 -0.71
N ARG A 170 13.91 11.79 -1.34
CA ARG A 170 12.69 11.27 -0.68
C ARG A 170 13.03 10.14 0.27
N ILE A 171 13.90 9.23 -0.13
CA ILE A 171 14.40 8.12 0.70
C ILE A 171 15.14 8.67 1.92
N GLU A 172 16.09 9.59 1.73
CA GLU A 172 16.84 10.23 2.82
C GLU A 172 15.91 10.87 3.86
N ARG A 173 14.89 11.61 3.41
CA ARG A 173 13.91 12.25 4.32
C ARG A 173 13.02 11.25 5.04
N ALA A 174 12.57 10.19 4.36
CA ALA A 174 11.77 9.14 4.98
C ALA A 174 12.59 8.38 6.03
N GLN A 175 13.86 8.10 5.73
CA GLN A 175 14.80 7.50 6.68
C GLN A 175 15.08 8.41 7.87
N ALA A 176 15.38 9.70 7.64
CA ALA A 176 15.61 10.66 8.72
C ALA A 176 14.40 10.74 9.66
N THR A 177 13.20 10.90 9.09
CA THR A 177 11.94 10.91 9.87
C THR A 177 11.79 9.66 10.72
N LEU A 178 12.00 8.47 10.13
CA LEU A 178 11.89 7.19 10.82
C LEU A 178 12.90 7.07 11.97
N VAL A 179 14.15 7.44 11.73
CA VAL A 179 15.22 7.36 12.74
C VAL A 179 14.99 8.37 13.86
N ASP A 180 14.63 9.60 13.52
CA ASP A 180 14.42 10.67 14.51
C ASP A 180 13.23 10.35 15.42
N ARG A 181 12.10 9.89 14.85
CA ARG A 181 10.95 9.44 15.65
C ARG A 181 11.23 8.15 16.41
N GLY A 182 11.96 7.22 15.81
CA GLY A 182 12.35 5.96 16.46
C GLY A 182 13.23 6.17 17.69
N ARG A 183 14.08 7.20 17.70
CA ARG A 183 14.91 7.58 18.86
C ARG A 183 14.12 8.14 20.04
N LEU A 184 12.87 8.58 19.81
CA LEU A 184 11.99 9.10 20.85
C LEU A 184 11.16 8.00 21.51
N ILE A 185 11.23 6.76 21.03
CA ILE A 185 10.47 5.64 21.59
C ILE A 185 11.13 5.16 22.88
N ASP A 186 10.30 5.05 23.92
CA ASP A 186 10.63 4.55 25.24
C ASP A 186 9.48 3.66 25.80
N PRO A 187 9.65 3.01 26.96
CA PRO A 187 8.61 2.15 27.54
C PRO A 187 7.28 2.85 27.88
N GLY A 188 7.25 4.19 27.95
CA GLY A 188 6.04 4.98 28.22
C GLY A 188 5.36 5.50 26.95
N THR A 189 5.89 5.17 25.77
CA THR A 189 5.37 5.68 24.49
C THR A 189 3.97 5.15 24.20
N VAL A 190 3.07 6.05 23.79
CA VAL A 190 1.67 5.70 23.54
C VAL A 190 1.51 4.98 22.19
N ALA A 191 0.49 4.12 22.10
CA ALA A 191 0.21 3.31 20.91
C ALA A 191 0.09 4.14 19.60
N GLU A 192 -0.43 5.36 19.67
CA GLU A 192 -0.54 6.25 18.50
C GLU A 192 0.84 6.59 17.91
N GLN A 193 1.85 6.85 18.75
CA GLN A 193 3.20 7.16 18.30
C GLN A 193 3.90 5.94 17.69
N LEU A 194 3.69 4.74 18.26
CA LEU A 194 4.16 3.48 17.69
C LEU A 194 3.51 3.22 16.32
N HIS A 195 2.20 3.47 16.22
CA HIS A 195 1.44 3.33 14.99
C HIS A 195 1.93 4.29 13.89
N ASP A 196 2.25 5.54 14.24
CA ASP A 196 2.83 6.50 13.31
C ASP A 196 4.24 6.11 12.86
N LEU A 197 5.08 5.61 13.78
CA LEU A 197 6.39 5.07 13.42
C LEU A 197 6.26 3.88 12.45
N ARG A 198 5.26 3.02 12.66
CA ARG A 198 4.95 1.92 11.75
C ARG A 198 4.56 2.42 10.35
N LYS A 199 3.83 3.53 10.24
CA LYS A 199 3.52 4.18 8.95
C LYS A 199 4.79 4.72 8.28
N ASP A 200 5.70 5.31 9.03
CA ASP A 200 6.98 5.82 8.51
C ASP A 200 7.85 4.67 7.97
N ALA A 201 7.92 3.56 8.70
CA ALA A 201 8.63 2.35 8.26
C ALA A 201 8.03 1.77 6.96
N LYS A 202 6.70 1.71 6.85
CA LYS A 202 6.00 1.31 5.62
C LYS A 202 6.31 2.26 4.46
N THR A 203 6.32 3.56 4.72
CA THR A 203 6.60 4.59 3.71
C THR A 203 8.01 4.41 3.13
N LEU A 204 9.02 4.27 4.00
CA LEU A 204 10.39 4.02 3.56
C LEU A 204 10.50 2.69 2.80
N ARG A 205 9.91 1.62 3.31
CA ARG A 205 9.93 0.32 2.65
C ARG A 205 9.32 0.38 1.24
N TYR A 206 8.16 1.01 1.09
CA TYR A 206 7.53 1.15 -0.21
C TYR A 206 8.31 2.03 -1.18
N LEU A 207 8.97 3.10 -0.71
CA LEU A 207 9.90 3.85 -1.56
C LEU A 207 11.03 2.97 -2.11
N LEU A 208 11.65 2.15 -1.25
CA LEU A 208 12.73 1.25 -1.64
C LEU A 208 12.26 0.16 -2.62
N GLU A 209 11.05 -0.38 -2.42
CA GLU A 209 10.47 -1.41 -3.29
C GLU A 209 10.01 -0.84 -4.65
N CYS A 210 9.35 0.32 -4.66
CA CYS A 210 8.83 0.94 -5.88
C CYS A 210 9.94 1.48 -6.79
N PHE A 211 11.04 1.99 -6.22
CA PHE A 211 12.18 2.52 -6.98
C PHE A 211 13.39 1.58 -6.95
N ARG A 212 13.15 0.28 -6.77
CA ARG A 212 14.18 -0.75 -6.59
C ARG A 212 15.25 -0.77 -7.68
N SER A 213 14.89 -0.46 -8.93
CA SER A 213 15.79 -0.44 -10.09
C SER A 213 16.79 0.73 -10.08
N LEU A 214 16.57 1.75 -9.25
CA LEU A 214 17.47 2.88 -9.08
C LEU A 214 18.47 2.68 -7.92
N LEU A 215 18.40 1.53 -7.23
CA LEU A 215 19.11 1.28 -5.97
C LEU A 215 19.98 0.02 -6.09
N PRO A 216 21.17 -0.01 -5.46
CA PRO A 216 21.96 -1.23 -5.35
C PRO A 216 21.17 -2.37 -4.68
N ASP A 217 21.16 -3.55 -5.30
CA ASP A 217 20.31 -4.68 -4.89
C ASP A 217 20.63 -5.19 -3.48
N ASP A 218 21.91 -5.28 -3.13
CA ASP A 218 22.41 -5.79 -1.85
C ASP A 218 21.99 -4.89 -0.68
N ALA A 219 22.33 -3.61 -0.73
CA ALA A 219 22.02 -2.64 0.30
C ALA A 219 20.51 -2.47 0.47
N ARG A 220 19.76 -2.42 -0.63
CA ARG A 220 18.29 -2.31 -0.59
C ARG A 220 17.66 -3.51 0.11
N THR A 221 18.07 -4.73 -0.25
CA THR A 221 17.47 -5.97 0.28
C THR A 221 17.67 -6.08 1.79
N ASP A 222 18.85 -5.70 2.27
CA ASP A 222 19.15 -5.67 3.69
C ASP A 222 18.32 -4.65 4.47
N VAL A 223 18.16 -3.44 3.94
CA VAL A 223 17.33 -2.41 4.58
C VAL A 223 15.86 -2.80 4.59
N VAL A 224 15.33 -3.34 3.47
CA VAL A 224 13.94 -3.81 3.39
C VAL A 224 13.67 -4.93 4.40
N ARG A 225 14.60 -5.87 4.56
CA ARG A 225 14.49 -6.95 5.56
C ARG A 225 14.40 -6.38 6.99
N ARG A 226 15.28 -5.45 7.36
CA ARG A 226 15.24 -4.79 8.68
C ARG A 226 13.93 -4.02 8.91
N LEU A 227 13.43 -3.35 7.88
CA LEU A 227 12.16 -2.62 7.94
C LEU A 227 10.95 -3.54 8.11
N LYS A 228 10.98 -4.76 7.54
CA LYS A 228 9.95 -5.76 7.77
C LYS A 228 9.94 -6.19 9.24
N SER A 229 11.09 -6.60 9.79
CA SER A 229 11.20 -6.96 11.20
C SER A 229 10.74 -5.85 12.15
N LEU A 230 11.06 -4.59 11.85
CA LEU A 230 10.56 -3.44 12.63
C LEU A 230 9.04 -3.30 12.52
N GLN A 231 8.45 -3.49 11.34
CA GLN A 231 7.00 -3.41 11.12
C GLN A 231 6.22 -4.54 11.79
N ASP A 232 6.84 -5.71 11.92
CA ASP A 232 6.28 -6.88 12.59
C ASP A 232 6.25 -6.62 14.10
N ASN A 233 7.39 -6.20 14.68
CA ASN A 233 7.46 -5.84 16.11
C ASN A 233 6.52 -4.67 16.49
N LEU A 234 6.47 -3.60 15.68
CA LEU A 234 5.51 -2.51 15.87
C LEU A 234 4.05 -2.88 15.53
N GLY A 235 3.83 -4.10 15.03
CA GLY A 235 2.50 -4.60 14.69
C GLY A 235 1.89 -5.55 15.70
N GLU A 236 2.72 -6.14 16.54
CA GLU A 236 2.32 -6.98 17.69
C GLU A 236 1.94 -6.15 18.92
N HIS A 237 2.20 -4.83 18.90
CA HIS A 237 1.89 -3.84 19.95
C HIS A 237 0.91 -2.78 19.45
#